data_AF-A0A707WD61-F1
#
_entry.id   AF-A0A707WD61-F1
#
_cell.length_a   1.000
_cell.length_b   1.000
_cell.length_c   1.000
_cell.angle_alpha   90.00
_cell.angle_beta   90.00
_cell.angle_gamma   90.00
#
_symmetry.space_group_name_H-M   'P 1'
#
loop_
_entity.id
_entity.type
_entity.pdbx_description
1 polymer ?
#
loop_
_entity_poly.entity_id
_entity_poly.type
_entity_poly.pdbx_seq_one_letter_code
_entity_poly.pdbx_strand_id
1 'polypeptide(L)'
;MITHSFGIVNYLVLFGYLLAMMLVGVYFSRRQKTADDYFRGGGRVPGWAAGVSVFATTLSSITFMSIPAKAFTSDWTFIIGQYLAIAILPLVFYFYIPFFRKLKVTSAYEYLEARFDVRCRLFASMSFMLFHIGRIAIITFLTVLALRPFIAIDPVILVLLISVMCIIYTWMGGIEGVIWTDVIQGLLLSGSAILIFIVICLKVQGGIDEIFTVTQQADKFFPATQFHWSWTESTVPVLMIGFLFANIQQFTASQDVVQRYIVTDSIEETKKTLLTNAKLVAVIPVFFFAIGSALFVYYQQHPQLLPAGFNTGGILPLFVVTEMPVGIAGLIIAAIFAAAQSSISSSLNSISSCFNSDIYQRLSHKKRTPENRMKIAKLVILVAGLISSAAS
;
A
#
# COMPACT_ATOMS: atom_id res chain seq x y z
N MET A 1 26.93 0.58 -18.83
CA MET A 1 25.70 1.33 -18.52
C MET A 1 24.69 1.00 -19.61
N ILE A 2 23.63 0.27 -19.28
CA ILE A 2 22.60 -0.09 -20.26
C ILE A 2 21.77 1.16 -20.53
N THR A 3 22.01 1.82 -21.65
CA THR A 3 21.29 3.02 -22.11
C THR A 3 20.04 2.63 -22.90
N HIS A 4 19.13 1.88 -22.28
CA HIS A 4 17.76 1.84 -22.79
C HIS A 4 17.02 3.04 -22.20
N SER A 5 16.85 4.09 -23.01
CA SER A 5 15.95 5.19 -22.68
C SER A 5 14.56 4.62 -22.41
N PHE A 6 13.92 5.02 -21.30
CA PHE A 6 12.56 4.58 -20.93
C PHE A 6 11.58 4.73 -22.10
N GLY A 7 11.81 5.69 -23.00
CA GLY A 7 11.09 5.77 -24.27
C GLY A 7 9.76 6.51 -24.13
N ILE A 8 9.38 7.22 -25.19
CA ILE A 8 8.25 8.15 -25.16
C ILE A 8 6.91 7.45 -24.87
N VAL A 9 6.71 6.24 -25.41
CA VAL A 9 5.47 5.47 -25.20
C VAL A 9 5.31 5.08 -23.73
N ASN A 10 6.38 4.67 -23.06
CA ASN A 10 6.32 4.32 -21.64
C ASN A 10 6.04 5.57 -20.77
N TYR A 11 6.63 6.72 -21.11
CA TYR A 11 6.29 7.99 -20.46
C TYR A 11 4.83 8.38 -20.68
N LEU A 12 4.29 8.25 -21.89
CA LEU A 12 2.88 8.55 -22.18
C LEU A 12 1.93 7.69 -21.34
N VAL A 13 2.24 6.40 -21.16
CA VAL A 13 1.46 5.51 -20.28
C VAL A 13 1.52 5.99 -18.83
N LEU A 14 2.72 6.30 -18.32
CA LEU A 14 2.89 6.80 -16.94
C LEU A 14 2.14 8.12 -16.69
N PHE A 15 2.31 9.11 -17.57
CA PHE A 15 1.62 10.40 -17.43
C PHE A 15 0.11 10.28 -17.67
N GLY A 16 -0.33 9.37 -18.53
CA GLY A 16 -1.75 9.03 -18.69
C GLY A 16 -2.36 8.49 -17.40
N TYR A 17 -1.65 7.60 -16.71
CA TYR A 17 -2.03 7.12 -15.38
C TYR A 17 -2.10 8.27 -14.34
N LEU A 18 -1.06 9.11 -14.27
CA LEU A 18 -1.03 10.23 -13.32
C LEU A 18 -2.18 11.22 -13.58
N LEU A 19 -2.48 11.52 -14.85
CA LEU A 19 -3.60 12.35 -15.24
C LEU A 19 -4.93 11.71 -14.84
N ALA A 20 -5.10 10.41 -15.03
CA ALA A 20 -6.31 9.70 -14.60
C ALA A 20 -6.54 9.83 -13.08
N MET A 21 -5.49 9.71 -12.25
CA MET A 21 -5.61 9.89 -10.79
C MET A 21 -6.04 11.30 -10.42
N MET A 22 -5.46 12.30 -11.09
CA MET A 22 -5.85 13.70 -10.91
C MET A 22 -7.32 13.94 -11.27
N LEU A 23 -7.80 13.38 -12.38
CA LEU A 23 -9.20 13.50 -12.82
C LEU A 23 -10.18 12.87 -11.82
N VAL A 24 -9.83 11.75 -11.20
CA VAL A 24 -10.63 11.14 -10.12
C VAL A 24 -10.72 12.10 -8.92
N GLY A 25 -9.59 12.69 -8.49
CA GLY A 25 -9.57 13.70 -7.43
C GLY A 25 -10.46 14.91 -7.75
N VAL A 26 -10.37 15.43 -8.98
CA VAL A 26 -11.21 16.54 -9.46
C VAL A 26 -12.70 16.16 -9.41
N TYR A 27 -13.06 14.97 -9.87
CA TYR A 27 -14.44 14.50 -9.90
C TYR A 27 -15.06 14.45 -8.50
N PHE A 28 -14.35 13.86 -7.52
CA PHE A 28 -14.83 13.76 -6.15
C PHE A 28 -14.76 15.05 -5.35
N SER A 29 -13.96 16.04 -5.78
CA SER A 29 -13.86 17.34 -5.11
C SER A 29 -15.20 18.09 -5.02
N ARG A 30 -16.09 17.88 -6.01
CA ARG A 30 -17.43 18.48 -6.07
C ARG A 30 -18.36 18.00 -4.95
N ARG A 31 -18.04 16.88 -4.29
CA ARG A 31 -18.84 16.27 -3.21
C ARG A 31 -18.35 16.64 -1.81
N GLN A 32 -17.22 17.33 -1.69
CA GLN A 32 -16.57 17.60 -0.40
C GLN A 32 -17.13 18.86 0.29
N LYS A 33 -18.34 18.75 0.85
CA LYS A 33 -19.05 19.87 1.51
C LYS A 33 -18.84 19.89 3.02
N THR A 34 -18.76 18.73 3.66
CA THR A 34 -18.62 18.60 5.12
C THR A 34 -17.43 17.73 5.51
N ALA A 35 -16.99 17.82 6.77
CA ALA A 35 -15.95 16.92 7.28
C ALA A 35 -16.38 15.44 7.25
N ASP A 36 -17.69 15.17 7.33
CA ASP A 36 -18.23 13.82 7.17
C ASP A 36 -18.06 13.32 5.73
N ASP A 37 -18.34 14.15 4.72
CA ASP A 37 -18.01 13.82 3.33
C ASP A 37 -16.52 13.54 3.15
N TYR A 38 -15.68 14.37 3.77
CA TYR A 38 -14.22 14.33 3.58
C TYR A 38 -13.53 13.12 4.22
N PHE A 39 -14.02 12.64 5.36
CA PHE A 39 -13.40 11.54 6.12
C PHE A 39 -14.21 10.25 6.15
N ARG A 40 -15.53 10.33 6.00
CA ARG A 40 -16.46 9.18 6.07
C ARG A 40 -17.18 8.92 4.76
N GLY A 41 -17.05 9.80 3.76
CA GLY A 41 -17.66 9.63 2.43
C GLY A 41 -19.18 9.62 2.46
N GLY A 42 -19.80 10.08 3.55
CA GLY A 42 -21.24 10.10 3.78
C GLY A 42 -21.95 8.76 3.52
N GLY A 43 -21.30 7.64 3.80
CA GLY A 43 -21.89 6.29 3.62
C GLY A 43 -22.01 5.82 2.16
N ARG A 44 -21.48 6.57 1.19
CA ARG A 44 -21.70 6.33 -0.25
C ARG A 44 -20.81 5.24 -0.85
N VAL A 45 -19.85 4.72 -0.10
CA VAL A 45 -18.85 3.78 -0.63
C VAL A 45 -19.39 2.35 -0.54
N PRO A 46 -19.43 1.60 -1.66
CA PRO A 46 -19.80 0.19 -1.62
C PRO A 46 -18.67 -0.65 -1.02
N GLY A 47 -19.03 -1.74 -0.35
CA GLY A 47 -18.09 -2.59 0.39
C GLY A 47 -16.97 -3.16 -0.47
N TRP A 48 -17.24 -3.53 -1.73
CA TRP A 48 -16.20 -4.03 -2.63
C TRP A 48 -15.11 -2.97 -2.89
N ALA A 49 -15.49 -1.71 -3.09
CA ALA A 49 -14.55 -0.62 -3.35
C ALA A 49 -13.72 -0.30 -2.10
N ALA A 50 -14.37 -0.24 -0.93
CA ALA A 50 -13.68 -0.12 0.34
C ALA A 50 -12.70 -1.29 0.57
N GLY A 51 -13.07 -2.51 0.17
CA GLY A 51 -12.22 -3.70 0.34
C GLY A 51 -10.98 -3.71 -0.56
N VAL A 52 -11.12 -3.32 -1.84
CA VAL A 52 -9.95 -3.09 -2.71
C VAL A 52 -9.07 -1.97 -2.15
N SER A 53 -9.68 -0.92 -1.60
CA SER A 53 -8.94 0.19 -0.97
C SER A 53 -8.15 -0.24 0.26
N VAL A 54 -8.69 -1.11 1.13
CA VAL A 54 -7.92 -1.69 2.25
C VAL A 54 -6.70 -2.46 1.73
N PHE A 55 -6.89 -3.28 0.71
CA PHE A 55 -5.80 -4.03 0.08
C PHE A 55 -4.72 -3.10 -0.49
N ALA A 56 -5.10 -2.10 -1.28
CA ALA A 56 -4.16 -1.14 -1.87
C ALA A 56 -3.49 -0.21 -0.84
N THR A 57 -4.15 0.08 0.29
CA THR A 57 -3.59 0.88 1.39
C THR A 57 -2.45 0.14 2.11
N THR A 58 -2.63 -1.17 2.29
CA THR A 58 -1.69 -2.03 3.01
C THR A 58 -0.55 -2.50 2.12
N LEU A 59 -0.81 -2.73 0.83
CA LEU A 59 0.18 -3.12 -0.17
C LEU A 59 0.87 -1.90 -0.78
N SER A 60 2.03 -1.54 -0.22
CA SER A 60 2.85 -0.43 -0.68
C SER A 60 3.90 -0.85 -1.72
N SER A 61 4.62 0.12 -2.28
CA SER A 61 5.81 -0.16 -3.11
C SER A 61 6.86 -0.99 -2.37
N ILE A 62 6.93 -0.93 -1.03
CA ILE A 62 7.77 -1.81 -0.21
C ILE A 62 7.44 -3.26 -0.49
N THR A 63 6.16 -3.65 -0.41
CA THR A 63 5.74 -5.02 -0.72
C THR A 63 6.03 -5.37 -2.16
N PHE A 64 5.72 -4.45 -3.08
CA PHE A 64 5.90 -4.66 -4.52
C PHE A 64 7.36 -4.99 -4.89
N MET A 65 8.33 -4.39 -4.21
CA MET A 65 9.76 -4.53 -4.53
C MET A 65 10.47 -5.53 -3.61
N SER A 66 10.20 -5.46 -2.30
CA SER A 66 10.90 -6.27 -1.30
C SER A 66 10.46 -7.72 -1.28
N ILE A 67 9.20 -8.05 -1.59
CA ILE A 67 8.76 -9.46 -1.59
C ILE A 67 9.38 -10.27 -2.74
N PRO A 68 9.41 -9.78 -3.99
CA PRO A 68 10.15 -10.45 -5.06
C PRO A 68 11.64 -10.57 -4.75
N ALA A 69 12.28 -9.51 -4.22
CA ALA A 69 13.69 -9.58 -3.81
C ALA A 69 13.93 -10.60 -2.69
N LYS A 70 13.04 -10.66 -1.69
CA LYS A 70 13.10 -11.64 -0.60
C LYS A 70 13.00 -13.07 -1.14
N ALA A 71 12.00 -13.39 -1.95
CA ALA A 71 11.84 -14.72 -2.54
C ALA A 71 12.99 -15.10 -3.49
N PHE A 72 13.56 -14.12 -4.21
CA PHE A 72 14.77 -14.31 -5.01
C PHE A 72 15.96 -14.71 -4.12
N THR A 73 16.20 -13.99 -3.02
CA THR A 73 17.38 -14.22 -2.16
C THR A 73 17.23 -15.35 -1.15
N SER A 74 16.02 -15.62 -0.66
CA SER A 74 15.75 -16.60 0.39
C SER A 74 14.63 -17.55 -0.01
N ASP A 75 13.39 -17.30 0.41
CA ASP A 75 12.31 -18.29 0.45
C ASP A 75 10.92 -17.63 0.60
N TRP A 76 9.87 -18.43 0.76
CA TRP A 76 8.47 -18.00 0.83
C TRP A 76 7.90 -17.89 2.25
N THR A 77 8.68 -18.11 3.31
CA THR A 77 8.19 -18.16 4.70
C THR A 77 7.37 -16.93 5.11
N PHE A 78 7.68 -15.75 4.56
CA PHE A 78 6.97 -14.50 4.82
C PHE A 78 5.50 -14.50 4.33
N ILE A 79 5.13 -15.38 3.39
CA ILE A 79 3.74 -15.45 2.88
C ILE A 79 2.76 -15.88 3.97
N ILE A 80 3.24 -16.57 5.02
CA ILE A 80 2.45 -16.93 6.20
C ILE A 80 1.78 -15.69 6.82
N GLY A 81 2.46 -14.54 6.80
CA GLY A 81 1.91 -13.28 7.28
C GLY A 81 0.65 -12.83 6.55
N GLN A 82 0.52 -13.14 5.25
CA GLN A 82 -0.66 -12.79 4.44
C GLN A 82 -1.87 -13.64 4.84
N TYR A 83 -1.66 -14.93 5.10
CA TYR A 83 -2.73 -15.81 5.56
C TYR A 83 -3.14 -15.53 7.01
N LEU A 84 -2.20 -15.09 7.87
CA LEU A 84 -2.52 -14.56 9.20
C LEU A 84 -3.36 -13.27 9.12
N ALA A 85 -3.09 -12.40 8.16
CA ALA A 85 -3.89 -11.19 7.94
C ALA A 85 -5.35 -11.53 7.63
N ILE A 86 -5.60 -12.60 6.86
CA ILE A 86 -6.95 -13.11 6.59
C ILE A 86 -7.55 -13.76 7.83
N ALA A 87 -6.78 -14.58 8.56
CA ALA A 87 -7.24 -15.34 9.71
C ALA A 87 -7.79 -14.46 10.84
N ILE A 88 -7.28 -13.23 11.01
CA ILE A 88 -7.77 -12.31 12.04
C ILE A 88 -9.05 -11.56 11.64
N LEU A 89 -9.45 -11.52 10.37
CA LEU A 89 -10.58 -10.69 9.91
C LEU A 89 -11.92 -11.03 10.58
N PRO A 90 -12.27 -12.31 10.86
CA PRO A 90 -13.46 -12.63 11.64
C PRO A 90 -13.43 -12.01 13.05
N LEU A 91 -12.28 -12.03 13.71
CA LEU A 91 -12.10 -11.42 15.03
C LEU A 91 -12.31 -9.90 14.96
N VAL A 92 -11.75 -9.24 13.95
CA VAL A 92 -11.96 -7.81 13.70
C VAL A 92 -13.45 -7.50 13.46
N PHE A 93 -14.13 -8.32 12.65
CA PHE A 93 -15.54 -8.17 12.31
C PHE A 93 -16.46 -8.29 13.51
N TYR A 94 -16.27 -9.29 14.36
CA TYR A 94 -17.15 -9.55 15.49
C TYR A 94 -16.85 -8.67 16.71
N PHE A 95 -15.58 -8.35 16.98
CA PHE A 95 -15.18 -7.72 18.25
C PHE A 95 -14.79 -6.25 18.14
N TYR A 96 -14.41 -5.73 16.98
CA TYR A 96 -13.93 -4.34 16.84
C TYR A 96 -14.89 -3.46 16.04
N ILE A 97 -15.26 -3.88 14.82
CA ILE A 97 -16.09 -3.10 13.90
C ILE A 97 -17.42 -2.62 14.52
N PRO A 98 -18.14 -3.40 15.35
CA PRO A 98 -19.38 -2.93 15.96
C PRO A 98 -19.18 -1.67 16.82
N PHE A 99 -18.06 -1.55 17.52
CA PHE A 99 -17.75 -0.36 18.32
C PHE A 99 -17.48 0.86 17.44
N PHE A 100 -16.63 0.72 16.40
CA PHE A 100 -16.31 1.82 15.49
C PHE A 100 -17.56 2.36 14.77
N ARG A 101 -18.45 1.46 14.33
CA ARG A 101 -19.68 1.86 13.65
C ARG A 101 -20.71 2.49 14.60
N LYS A 102 -20.96 1.90 15.78
CA LYS A 102 -21.94 2.42 16.75
C LYS A 102 -21.56 3.79 17.30
N LEU A 103 -20.27 4.02 17.55
CA LEU A 103 -19.75 5.31 18.02
C LEU A 103 -19.69 6.39 16.91
N LYS A 104 -19.93 6.03 15.64
CA LYS A 104 -19.83 6.94 14.48
C LYS A 104 -18.51 7.73 14.46
N VAL A 105 -17.41 7.05 14.80
CA VAL A 105 -16.10 7.70 15.01
C VAL A 105 -15.57 8.35 13.74
N THR A 106 -14.90 9.50 13.84
CA THR A 106 -14.06 9.98 12.73
C THR A 106 -12.66 9.37 12.81
N SER A 107 -12.12 9.27 14.03
CA SER A 107 -10.85 8.63 14.36
C SER A 107 -11.08 7.36 15.18
N ALA A 108 -10.39 6.27 14.83
CA ALA A 108 -10.40 5.02 15.59
C ALA A 108 -10.08 5.22 17.08
N TYR A 109 -9.26 6.23 17.40
CA TYR A 109 -8.80 6.53 18.74
C TYR A 109 -9.87 7.16 19.64
N GLU A 110 -11.00 7.61 19.08
CA GLU A 110 -12.19 8.00 19.86
C GLU A 110 -12.70 6.84 20.72
N TYR A 111 -12.58 5.60 20.24
CA TYR A 111 -12.92 4.42 21.03
C TYR A 111 -12.09 4.31 22.32
N LEU A 112 -10.81 4.69 22.28
CA LEU A 112 -9.94 4.61 23.45
C LEU A 112 -10.36 5.60 24.54
N GLU A 113 -10.85 6.77 24.17
CA GLU A 113 -11.42 7.71 25.16
C GLU A 113 -12.76 7.22 25.68
N ALA A 114 -13.62 6.66 24.83
CA ALA A 114 -14.89 6.09 25.26
C ALA A 114 -14.73 4.90 26.22
N ARG A 115 -13.66 4.11 26.04
CA ARG A 115 -13.37 2.92 26.85
C ARG A 115 -12.49 3.19 28.07
N PHE A 116 -11.54 4.12 27.94
CA PHE A 116 -10.54 4.45 28.95
C PHE A 116 -10.59 5.96 29.25
N ASP A 117 -9.68 6.74 28.68
CA ASP A 117 -9.63 8.19 28.85
C ASP A 117 -8.91 8.90 27.69
N VAL A 118 -8.85 10.23 27.77
CA VAL A 118 -8.22 11.09 26.77
C VAL A 118 -6.72 10.82 26.57
N ARG A 119 -6.01 10.32 27.59
CA ARG A 119 -4.56 10.05 27.51
C ARG A 119 -4.30 8.89 26.54
N CYS A 120 -5.08 7.82 26.65
CA CYS A 120 -5.01 6.69 25.72
C CYS A 120 -5.32 7.11 24.27
N ARG A 121 -6.36 7.93 24.09
CA ARG A 121 -6.73 8.47 22.76
C ARG A 121 -5.60 9.29 22.15
N LEU A 122 -5.05 10.26 22.89
CA LEU A 122 -4.01 11.15 22.38
C LEU A 122 -2.70 10.40 22.11
N PHE A 123 -2.29 9.48 22.99
CA PHE A 123 -1.08 8.68 22.80
C PHE A 123 -1.15 7.87 21.50
N ALA A 124 -2.25 7.14 21.28
CA ALA A 124 -2.42 6.32 20.08
C ALA A 124 -2.52 7.19 18.81
N SER A 125 -3.26 8.30 18.88
CA SER A 125 -3.42 9.23 17.75
C SER A 125 -2.10 9.89 17.33
N MET A 126 -1.32 10.39 18.29
CA MET A 126 0.00 10.98 18.01
C MET A 126 0.98 9.93 17.48
N SER A 127 0.98 8.72 18.06
CA SER A 127 1.83 7.62 17.59
C SER A 127 1.50 7.24 16.15
N PHE A 128 0.22 7.15 15.80
CA PHE A 128 -0.24 6.89 14.44
C PHE A 128 0.20 7.99 13.47
N MET A 129 -0.05 9.26 13.80
CA MET A 129 0.29 10.37 12.92
C MET A 129 1.80 10.44 12.64
N LEU A 130 2.65 10.28 13.68
CA LEU A 130 4.10 10.27 13.53
C LEU A 130 4.58 9.07 12.71
N PHE A 131 4.07 7.87 13.00
CA PHE A 131 4.40 6.67 12.25
C PHE A 131 4.05 6.81 10.76
N HIS A 132 2.88 7.36 10.44
CA HIS A 132 2.45 7.52 9.05
C HIS A 132 3.20 8.62 8.29
N ILE A 133 3.66 9.69 8.96
CA ILE A 133 4.58 10.67 8.34
C ILE A 133 5.86 9.96 7.89
N GLY A 134 6.45 9.12 8.76
CA GLY A 134 7.62 8.31 8.44
C GLY A 134 7.35 7.26 7.35
N ARG A 135 6.19 6.59 7.41
CA ARG A 135 5.77 5.62 6.38
C ARG A 135 5.71 6.26 4.99
N ILE A 136 5.11 7.45 4.85
CA ILE A 136 5.05 8.18 3.57
C ILE A 136 6.45 8.48 3.05
N ALA A 137 7.34 8.96 3.93
CA ALA A 137 8.72 9.27 3.55
C ALA A 137 9.48 8.03 3.06
N ILE A 138 9.41 6.92 3.81
CA ILE A 138 10.05 5.65 3.46
C ILE A 138 9.50 5.09 2.14
N ILE A 139 8.18 5.10 1.95
CA ILE A 139 7.56 4.61 0.71
C ILE A 139 8.05 5.43 -0.48
N THR A 140 8.07 6.75 -0.36
CA THR A 140 8.53 7.64 -1.42
C THR A 140 10.02 7.39 -1.73
N PHE A 141 10.88 7.41 -0.71
CA PHE A 141 12.31 7.16 -0.83
C PHE A 141 12.62 5.82 -1.52
N LEU A 142 12.01 4.72 -1.07
CA LEU A 142 12.25 3.39 -1.63
C LEU A 142 11.75 3.29 -3.08
N THR A 143 10.66 3.97 -3.41
CA THR A 143 10.14 4.02 -4.78
C THR A 143 11.13 4.75 -5.70
N VAL A 144 11.68 5.89 -5.26
CA VAL A 144 12.69 6.62 -6.02
C VAL A 144 13.97 5.82 -6.16
N LEU A 145 14.43 5.18 -5.08
CA LEU A 145 15.64 4.36 -5.08
C LEU A 145 15.56 3.23 -6.11
N ALA A 146 14.40 2.58 -6.22
CA ALA A 146 14.20 1.48 -7.15
C ALA A 146 14.06 1.93 -8.62
N LEU A 147 13.54 3.12 -8.87
CA LEU A 147 13.26 3.60 -10.23
C LEU A 147 14.37 4.46 -10.84
N ARG A 148 15.16 5.15 -10.00
CA ARG A 148 16.25 6.04 -10.42
C ARG A 148 17.24 5.40 -11.42
N PRO A 149 17.63 4.11 -11.30
CA PRO A 149 18.58 3.53 -12.25
C PRO A 149 18.02 3.36 -13.68
N PHE A 150 16.69 3.42 -13.83
CA PHE A 150 16.00 3.04 -15.06
C PHE A 150 15.25 4.19 -15.72
N ILE A 151 14.94 5.24 -14.95
CA ILE A 151 14.25 6.42 -15.41
C ILE A 151 15.25 7.58 -15.42
N ALA A 152 15.47 8.17 -16.59
CA ALA A 152 16.34 9.33 -16.76
C ALA A 152 15.66 10.64 -16.31
N ILE A 153 15.05 10.64 -15.13
CA ILE A 153 14.43 11.78 -14.48
C ILE A 153 15.21 12.05 -13.19
N ASP A 154 15.44 13.33 -12.90
CA ASP A 154 16.07 13.74 -11.65
C ASP A 154 15.31 13.19 -10.42
N PRO A 155 16.00 12.63 -9.40
CA PRO A 155 15.35 12.05 -8.23
C PRO A 155 14.37 13.00 -7.53
N VAL A 156 14.67 14.31 -7.47
CA VAL A 156 13.78 15.30 -6.87
C VAL A 156 12.51 15.42 -7.69
N ILE A 157 12.60 15.44 -9.03
CA ILE A 157 11.42 15.42 -9.90
C ILE A 157 10.60 14.15 -9.69
N LEU A 158 11.25 12.99 -9.48
CA LEU A 158 10.56 11.74 -9.20
C LEU A 158 9.79 11.78 -7.87
N VAL A 159 10.40 12.33 -6.81
CA VAL A 159 9.74 12.60 -5.52
C VAL A 159 8.53 13.51 -5.74
N LEU A 160 8.67 14.59 -6.51
CA LEU A 160 7.57 15.51 -6.78
C LEU A 160 6.43 14.82 -7.54
N LEU A 161 6.73 13.99 -8.55
CA LEU A 161 5.71 13.25 -9.30
C LEU A 161 4.96 12.23 -8.44
N ILE A 162 5.66 11.55 -7.52
CA ILE A 162 5.03 10.59 -6.61
C ILE A 162 4.18 11.33 -5.56
N SER A 163 4.80 12.26 -4.85
CA SER A 163 4.24 12.86 -3.63
C SER A 163 3.34 14.06 -3.91
N VAL A 164 3.74 15.02 -4.73
CA VAL A 164 2.95 16.26 -4.95
C VAL A 164 1.65 15.95 -5.69
N MET A 165 1.69 15.09 -6.71
CA MET A 165 0.47 14.64 -7.39
C MET A 165 -0.46 13.90 -6.42
N CYS A 166 0.10 13.04 -5.56
CA CYS A 166 -0.67 12.34 -4.53
C CYS A 166 -1.32 13.28 -3.52
N ILE A 167 -0.57 14.28 -3.05
CA ILE A 167 -1.07 15.32 -2.17
C ILE A 167 -2.24 16.06 -2.83
N ILE A 168 -2.11 16.46 -4.10
CA ILE A 168 -3.14 17.24 -4.78
C ILE A 168 -4.43 16.43 -4.93
N TYR A 169 -4.40 15.23 -5.52
CA TYR A 169 -5.65 14.48 -5.72
C TYR A 169 -6.28 14.07 -4.39
N THR A 170 -5.48 13.80 -3.35
CA THR A 170 -5.96 13.48 -1.99
C THR A 170 -6.63 14.70 -1.35
N TRP A 171 -5.97 15.85 -1.43
CA TRP A 171 -6.46 17.13 -0.92
C TRP A 171 -7.80 17.53 -1.58
N MET A 172 -7.92 17.30 -2.89
CA MET A 172 -9.13 17.59 -3.66
C MET A 172 -10.26 16.60 -3.34
N GLY A 173 -9.97 15.29 -3.40
CA GLY A 173 -10.98 14.24 -3.50
C GLY A 173 -11.59 13.76 -2.18
N GLY A 174 -10.95 14.02 -1.03
CA GLY A 174 -11.37 13.44 0.25
C GLY A 174 -11.33 11.90 0.23
N ILE A 175 -11.92 11.26 1.24
CA ILE A 175 -11.84 9.79 1.38
C ILE A 175 -12.48 9.04 0.20
N GLU A 176 -13.54 9.59 -0.42
CA GLU A 176 -14.14 9.00 -1.63
C GLU A 176 -13.13 9.00 -2.78
N GLY A 177 -12.48 10.14 -3.04
CA GLY A 177 -11.45 10.24 -4.07
C GLY A 177 -10.30 9.26 -3.81
N VAL A 178 -9.82 9.19 -2.57
CA VAL A 178 -8.76 8.24 -2.16
C VAL A 178 -9.18 6.79 -2.42
N ILE A 179 -10.38 6.38 -2.02
CA ILE A 179 -10.85 5.00 -2.20
C ILE A 179 -10.97 4.66 -3.68
N TRP A 180 -11.46 5.57 -4.52
CA TRP A 180 -11.61 5.28 -5.95
C TRP A 180 -10.28 5.30 -6.71
N THR A 181 -9.32 6.15 -6.32
CA THR A 181 -7.95 6.02 -6.82
C THR A 181 -7.34 4.70 -6.36
N ASP A 182 -7.53 4.30 -5.09
CA ASP A 182 -7.04 3.03 -4.56
C ASP A 182 -7.62 1.83 -5.31
N VAL A 183 -8.89 1.88 -5.75
CA VAL A 183 -9.50 0.83 -6.57
C VAL A 183 -8.74 0.65 -7.88
N ILE A 184 -8.49 1.76 -8.59
CA ILE A 184 -7.77 1.73 -9.87
C ILE A 184 -6.33 1.24 -9.63
N GLN A 185 -5.67 1.77 -8.61
CA GLN A 185 -4.28 1.46 -8.26
C GLN A 185 -4.12 0.01 -7.80
N GLY A 186 -5.04 -0.48 -6.97
CA GLY A 186 -5.08 -1.86 -6.47
C GLY A 186 -5.31 -2.88 -7.59
N LEU A 187 -6.17 -2.57 -8.56
CA LEU A 187 -6.36 -3.44 -9.73
C LEU A 187 -5.17 -3.38 -10.68
N LEU A 188 -4.60 -2.19 -10.91
CA LEU A 188 -3.42 -1.99 -11.76
C LEU A 188 -2.21 -2.76 -11.23
N LEU A 189 -1.93 -2.66 -9.92
CA LEU A 189 -0.81 -3.40 -9.31
C LEU A 189 -1.06 -4.92 -9.32
N SER A 190 -2.30 -5.35 -9.11
CA SER A 190 -2.65 -6.77 -9.12
C SER A 190 -2.48 -7.39 -10.52
N GLY A 191 -3.02 -6.71 -11.53
CA GLY A 191 -2.86 -7.12 -12.93
C GLY A 191 -1.40 -7.09 -13.38
N SER A 192 -0.62 -6.11 -12.92
CA SER A 192 0.81 -6.01 -13.25
C SER A 192 1.62 -7.16 -12.64
N ALA A 193 1.37 -7.53 -11.38
CA ALA A 193 2.04 -8.68 -10.76
C ALA A 193 1.76 -9.98 -11.53
N ILE A 194 0.50 -10.21 -11.92
CA ILE A 194 0.11 -11.39 -12.71
C ILE A 194 0.80 -11.36 -14.08
N LEU A 195 0.77 -10.22 -14.77
CA LEU A 195 1.39 -10.07 -16.08
C LEU A 195 2.91 -10.28 -16.03
N ILE A 196 3.60 -9.72 -15.03
CA ILE A 196 5.04 -9.90 -14.84
C ILE A 196 5.35 -11.40 -14.70
N PHE A 197 4.63 -12.10 -13.84
CA PHE A 197 4.82 -13.53 -13.63
C PHE A 197 4.63 -14.33 -14.92
N ILE A 198 3.55 -14.07 -15.67
CA ILE A 198 3.28 -14.73 -16.96
C ILE A 198 4.44 -14.50 -17.93
N VAL A 199 4.92 -13.26 -18.08
CA VAL A 199 6.02 -12.95 -19.00
C VAL A 199 7.32 -13.66 -18.61
N ILE A 200 7.64 -13.74 -17.31
CA ILE A 200 8.83 -14.49 -16.87
C ILE A 200 8.67 -15.98 -17.20
N CYS A 201 7.49 -16.57 -16.93
CA CYS A 201 7.21 -17.97 -17.30
C CYS A 201 7.38 -18.24 -18.79
N LEU A 202 7.07 -17.27 -19.66
CA LEU A 202 7.28 -17.41 -21.11
C LEU A 202 8.75 -17.25 -21.53
N LYS A 203 9.57 -16.59 -20.70
CA LYS A 203 11.00 -16.35 -20.98
C LYS A 203 11.94 -17.38 -20.35
N VAL A 204 11.50 -18.08 -19.31
CA VAL A 204 12.25 -19.19 -18.70
C VAL A 204 12.12 -20.43 -19.58
N GLN A 205 13.26 -21.03 -19.97
CA GLN A 205 13.26 -22.31 -20.67
C GLN A 205 12.69 -23.39 -19.74
N GLY A 206 11.67 -24.11 -20.18
CA GLY A 206 10.91 -25.07 -19.35
C GLY A 206 9.72 -24.47 -18.60
N GLY A 207 9.53 -23.15 -18.68
CA GLY A 207 8.32 -22.48 -18.20
C GLY A 207 8.07 -22.58 -16.71
N ILE A 208 6.79 -22.62 -16.33
CA ILE A 208 6.37 -22.66 -14.91
C ILE A 208 6.80 -23.94 -14.19
N ASP A 209 6.86 -25.06 -14.89
CA ASP A 209 7.26 -26.35 -14.33
C ASP A 209 8.74 -26.34 -13.93
N GLU A 210 9.60 -25.75 -14.77
CA GLU A 210 11.01 -25.54 -14.45
C GLU A 210 11.18 -24.56 -13.28
N ILE A 211 10.40 -23.46 -13.28
CA ILE A 211 10.43 -22.50 -12.17
C ILE A 211 10.12 -23.19 -10.85
N PHE A 212 9.08 -24.02 -10.81
CA PHE A 212 8.70 -24.77 -9.61
C PHE A 212 9.79 -25.77 -9.22
N THR A 213 10.28 -26.56 -10.18
CA THR A 213 11.28 -27.61 -9.96
C THR A 213 12.58 -27.05 -9.40
N VAL A 214 13.15 -26.03 -10.03
CA VAL A 214 14.41 -25.42 -9.60
C VAL A 214 14.26 -24.70 -8.26
N THR A 215 13.12 -24.03 -8.02
CA THR A 215 12.84 -23.39 -6.72
C THR A 215 12.73 -24.42 -5.60
N GLN A 216 12.08 -25.56 -5.86
CA GLN A 216 11.95 -26.67 -4.91
C GLN A 216 13.31 -27.34 -4.64
N GLN A 217 14.10 -27.61 -5.67
CA GLN A 217 15.43 -28.21 -5.54
C GLN A 217 16.40 -27.32 -4.75
N ALA A 218 16.26 -26.00 -4.87
CA ALA A 218 17.03 -25.02 -4.11
C ALA A 218 16.50 -24.79 -2.68
N ASP A 219 15.45 -25.50 -2.25
CA ASP A 219 14.79 -25.37 -0.94
C ASP A 219 14.28 -23.94 -0.65
N LYS A 220 13.79 -23.24 -1.68
CA LYS A 220 13.38 -21.82 -1.62
C LYS A 220 11.87 -21.60 -1.40
N PHE A 221 11.12 -22.62 -0.99
CA PHE A 221 9.72 -22.45 -0.58
C PHE A 221 9.62 -22.34 0.94
N PHE A 222 9.68 -23.46 1.65
CA PHE A 222 9.59 -23.53 3.10
C PHE A 222 10.70 -24.44 3.64
N PRO A 223 11.95 -23.95 3.65
CA PRO A 223 13.09 -24.75 4.10
C PRO A 223 12.89 -25.21 5.54
N ALA A 224 13.11 -26.50 5.80
CA ALA A 224 12.94 -27.10 7.13
C ALA A 224 13.84 -26.43 8.18
N THR A 225 14.99 -25.89 7.75
CA THR A 225 15.91 -25.12 8.59
C THR A 225 15.29 -23.87 9.20
N GLN A 226 14.20 -23.32 8.64
CA GLN A 226 13.50 -22.15 9.19
C GLN A 226 12.47 -22.50 10.29
N PHE A 227 12.25 -23.78 10.58
CA PHE A 227 11.29 -24.24 11.59
C PHE A 227 11.94 -24.49 12.95
N HIS A 228 12.57 -23.44 13.49
CA HIS A 228 13.16 -23.45 14.83
C HIS A 228 12.93 -22.12 15.55
N TRP A 229 13.02 -22.13 16.87
CA TRP A 229 12.92 -20.91 17.67
C TRP A 229 14.23 -20.10 17.58
N SER A 230 14.12 -18.79 17.43
CA SER A 230 15.26 -17.87 17.50
C SER A 230 14.87 -16.57 18.20
N TRP A 231 15.86 -15.91 18.80
CA TRP A 231 15.70 -14.57 19.38
C TRP A 231 16.24 -13.46 18.47
N THR A 232 17.00 -13.83 17.43
CA THR A 232 17.74 -12.90 16.57
C THR A 232 17.40 -13.06 15.09
N GLU A 233 16.86 -14.22 14.70
CA GLU A 233 16.57 -14.55 13.31
C GLU A 233 15.08 -14.51 13.01
N SER A 234 14.76 -14.21 11.75
CA SER A 234 13.40 -14.20 11.22
C SER A 234 12.95 -15.61 10.80
N THR A 235 12.92 -16.54 11.75
CA THR A 235 12.46 -17.92 11.52
C THR A 235 10.93 -18.01 11.49
N VAL A 236 10.37 -19.14 11.05
CA VAL A 236 8.91 -19.30 10.91
C VAL A 236 8.14 -18.98 12.20
N PRO A 237 8.49 -19.52 13.39
CA PRO A 237 7.79 -19.16 14.63
C PRO A 237 7.86 -17.67 14.99
N VAL A 238 9.03 -17.05 14.78
CA VAL A 238 9.25 -15.62 15.07
C VAL A 238 8.41 -14.77 14.12
N LEU A 239 8.41 -15.10 12.83
CA LEU A 239 7.62 -14.43 11.80
C LEU A 239 6.13 -14.57 12.05
N MET A 240 5.65 -15.75 12.46
CA MET A 240 4.24 -15.96 12.77
C MET A 240 3.77 -15.04 13.90
N ILE A 241 4.54 -14.93 14.99
CA ILE A 241 4.23 -14.02 16.09
C ILE A 241 4.30 -12.57 15.61
N GLY A 242 5.39 -12.19 14.93
CA GLY A 242 5.59 -10.83 14.41
C GLY A 242 4.45 -10.39 13.49
N PHE A 243 4.09 -11.21 12.50
CA PHE A 243 2.99 -10.91 11.58
C PHE A 243 1.63 -10.97 12.24
N LEU A 244 1.37 -11.86 13.20
CA LEU A 244 0.11 -11.88 13.94
C LEU A 244 -0.13 -10.52 14.62
N PHE A 245 0.85 -10.01 15.36
CA PHE A 245 0.72 -8.73 16.06
C PHE A 245 0.74 -7.53 15.10
N ALA A 246 1.55 -7.57 14.03
CA ALA A 246 1.54 -6.54 13.00
C ALA A 246 0.18 -6.46 12.28
N ASN A 247 -0.45 -7.61 12.00
CA ASN A 247 -1.78 -7.65 11.40
C ASN A 247 -2.86 -7.18 12.38
N ILE A 248 -2.81 -7.57 13.65
CA ILE A 248 -3.73 -7.03 14.67
C ILE A 248 -3.60 -5.50 14.73
N GLN A 249 -2.38 -4.97 14.78
CA GLN A 249 -2.15 -3.52 14.72
C GLN A 249 -2.78 -2.91 13.46
N GLN A 250 -2.45 -3.42 12.27
CA GLN A 250 -2.89 -2.87 10.99
C GLN A 250 -4.42 -2.86 10.86
N PHE A 251 -5.11 -3.93 11.25
CA PHE A 251 -6.55 -4.08 11.03
C PHE A 251 -7.43 -3.61 12.20
N THR A 252 -6.87 -3.31 13.37
CA THR A 252 -7.66 -2.86 14.55
C THR A 252 -7.25 -1.51 15.12
N ALA A 253 -5.98 -1.13 15.01
CA ALA A 253 -5.42 0.05 15.67
C ALA A 253 -4.89 1.12 14.69
N SER A 254 -4.85 0.81 13.39
CA SER A 254 -4.38 1.72 12.35
C SER A 254 -5.54 2.42 11.65
N GLN A 255 -5.56 3.76 11.72
CA GLN A 255 -6.67 4.56 11.20
C GLN A 255 -6.85 4.41 9.68
N ASP A 256 -5.78 4.26 8.92
CA ASP A 256 -5.81 4.07 7.46
C ASP A 256 -6.67 2.89 7.02
N VAL A 257 -6.70 1.80 7.80
CA VAL A 257 -7.59 0.66 7.55
C VAL A 257 -8.93 0.82 8.27
N VAL A 258 -8.93 1.20 9.54
CA VAL A 258 -10.18 1.32 10.34
C VAL A 258 -11.17 2.30 9.72
N GLN A 259 -10.68 3.36 9.09
CA GLN A 259 -11.50 4.35 8.38
C GLN A 259 -12.34 3.71 7.27
N ARG A 260 -11.89 2.62 6.61
CA ARG A 260 -12.69 1.92 5.58
C ARG A 260 -13.85 1.11 6.16
N TYR A 261 -13.90 0.87 7.48
CA TYR A 261 -15.02 0.17 8.12
C TYR A 261 -16.24 1.06 8.35
N ILE A 262 -16.06 2.38 8.25
CA ILE A 262 -17.07 3.39 8.59
C ILE A 262 -17.53 4.24 7.39
N VAL A 263 -16.99 3.98 6.19
CA VAL A 263 -17.40 4.65 4.93
C VAL A 263 -18.59 3.98 4.23
N THR A 264 -18.91 2.76 4.64
CA THR A 264 -20.03 1.94 4.14
C THR A 264 -21.30 2.20 4.93
N ASP A 265 -22.46 2.17 4.27
CA ASP A 265 -23.75 2.48 4.90
C ASP A 265 -24.26 1.38 5.84
N SER A 266 -23.95 0.10 5.56
CA SER A 266 -24.43 -1.04 6.35
C SER A 266 -23.33 -1.98 6.85
N ILE A 267 -23.69 -2.83 7.82
CA ILE A 267 -22.77 -3.86 8.33
C ILE A 267 -22.52 -4.95 7.28
N GLU A 268 -23.50 -5.22 6.40
CA GLU A 268 -23.38 -6.13 5.27
C GLU A 268 -22.36 -5.62 4.24
N GLU A 269 -22.40 -4.32 3.91
CA GLU A 269 -21.38 -3.70 3.07
C GLU A 269 -20.00 -3.73 3.75
N THR A 270 -19.95 -3.54 5.07
CA THR A 270 -18.71 -3.67 5.84
C THR A 270 -18.16 -5.10 5.80
N LYS A 271 -19.02 -6.13 5.83
CA LYS A 271 -18.62 -7.53 5.64
C LYS A 271 -18.04 -7.73 4.24
N LYS A 272 -18.65 -7.15 3.20
CA LYS A 272 -18.12 -7.18 1.82
C LYS A 272 -16.75 -6.51 1.70
N THR A 273 -16.48 -5.45 2.46
CA THR A 273 -15.14 -4.83 2.58
C THR A 273 -14.10 -5.87 2.98
N LEU A 274 -14.33 -6.57 4.10
CA LEU A 274 -13.38 -7.56 4.60
C LEU A 274 -13.24 -8.76 3.66
N LEU A 275 -14.35 -9.26 3.09
CA LEU A 275 -14.32 -10.38 2.17
C LEU A 275 -13.59 -10.06 0.86
N THR A 276 -13.77 -8.85 0.33
CA THR A 276 -13.07 -8.43 -0.89
C THR A 276 -11.57 -8.29 -0.63
N ASN A 277 -11.19 -7.67 0.48
CA ASN A 277 -9.80 -7.62 0.92
C ASN A 277 -9.21 -9.02 1.09
N ALA A 278 -9.90 -9.92 1.80
CA ALA A 278 -9.44 -11.29 2.04
C ALA A 278 -9.15 -12.05 0.74
N LYS A 279 -10.01 -11.92 -0.27
CA LYS A 279 -9.82 -12.54 -1.59
C LYS A 279 -8.56 -12.01 -2.29
N LEU A 280 -8.33 -10.71 -2.24
CA LEU A 280 -7.14 -10.11 -2.85
C LEU A 280 -5.86 -10.53 -2.12
N VAL A 281 -5.85 -10.49 -0.78
CA VAL A 281 -4.73 -10.93 0.05
C VAL A 281 -4.44 -12.44 -0.12
N ALA A 282 -5.45 -13.26 -0.39
CA ALA A 282 -5.25 -14.70 -0.62
C ALA A 282 -4.54 -15.00 -1.94
N VAL A 283 -4.69 -14.14 -2.95
CA VAL A 283 -4.27 -14.43 -4.33
C VAL A 283 -3.08 -13.59 -4.76
N ILE A 284 -3.16 -12.27 -4.61
CA ILE A 284 -2.20 -11.35 -5.23
C ILE A 284 -0.80 -11.44 -4.61
N PRO A 285 -0.62 -11.52 -3.28
CA PRO A 285 0.69 -11.72 -2.67
C PRO A 285 1.45 -12.94 -3.20
N VAL A 286 0.76 -14.04 -3.55
CA VAL A 286 1.38 -15.24 -4.13
C VAL A 286 2.18 -14.89 -5.38
N PHE A 287 1.66 -14.01 -6.24
CA PHE A 287 2.36 -13.59 -7.45
C PHE A 287 3.65 -12.82 -7.14
N PHE A 288 3.70 -12.00 -6.08
CA PHE A 288 4.95 -11.32 -5.72
C PHE A 288 6.06 -12.29 -5.29
N PHE A 289 5.71 -13.35 -4.54
CA PHE A 289 6.66 -14.42 -4.21
C PHE A 289 7.05 -15.23 -5.45
N ALA A 290 6.06 -15.57 -6.29
CA ALA A 290 6.27 -16.30 -7.53
C ALA A 290 7.17 -15.55 -8.53
N ILE A 291 7.05 -14.22 -8.63
CA ILE A 291 7.95 -13.37 -9.41
C ILE A 291 9.38 -13.51 -8.90
N GLY A 292 9.63 -13.46 -7.58
CA GLY A 292 10.98 -13.58 -7.03
C GLY A 292 11.63 -14.93 -7.36
N SER A 293 10.90 -16.02 -7.20
CA SER A 293 11.34 -17.36 -7.61
C SER A 293 11.55 -17.48 -9.12
N ALA A 294 10.64 -16.92 -9.92
CA ALA A 294 10.75 -16.95 -11.38
C ALA A 294 11.98 -16.15 -11.86
N LEU A 295 12.24 -14.98 -11.27
CA LEU A 295 13.45 -14.19 -11.55
C LEU A 295 14.72 -14.93 -11.14
N PHE A 296 14.69 -15.67 -10.02
CA PHE A 296 15.83 -16.49 -9.59
C PHE A 296 16.20 -17.54 -10.63
N VAL A 297 15.22 -18.24 -11.18
CA VAL A 297 15.44 -19.22 -12.25
C VAL A 297 15.85 -18.54 -13.56
N TYR A 298 15.20 -17.44 -13.93
CA TYR A 298 15.53 -16.66 -15.13
C TYR A 298 16.99 -16.19 -15.15
N TYR A 299 17.47 -15.56 -14.07
CA TYR A 299 18.84 -15.07 -14.01
C TYR A 299 19.89 -16.18 -13.79
N GLN A 300 19.49 -17.37 -13.33
CA GLN A 300 20.36 -18.55 -13.39
C GLN A 300 20.55 -19.06 -14.82
N GLN A 301 19.50 -19.03 -15.64
CA GLN A 301 19.58 -19.41 -17.06
C GLN A 301 20.28 -18.33 -17.89
N HIS A 302 20.29 -17.08 -17.43
CA HIS A 302 20.88 -15.92 -18.11
C HIS A 302 21.83 -15.11 -17.22
N PRO A 303 22.92 -15.70 -16.69
CA PRO A 303 23.80 -15.05 -15.73
C PRO A 303 24.48 -13.78 -16.28
N GLN A 304 24.70 -13.71 -17.60
CA GLN A 304 25.26 -12.54 -18.28
C GLN A 304 24.38 -11.28 -18.23
N LEU A 305 23.09 -11.43 -17.94
CA LEU A 305 22.15 -10.30 -17.85
C LEU A 305 22.15 -9.63 -16.48
N LEU A 306 22.76 -10.25 -15.47
CA LEU A 306 22.86 -9.71 -14.12
C LEU A 306 24.26 -9.15 -13.86
N PRO A 307 24.43 -7.83 -13.67
CA PRO A 307 25.74 -7.25 -13.36
C PRO A 307 26.33 -7.83 -12.07
N ALA A 308 27.64 -8.01 -12.04
CA ALA A 308 28.34 -8.46 -10.83
C ALA A 308 28.11 -7.45 -9.68
N GLY A 309 27.74 -7.94 -8.50
CA GLY A 309 27.45 -7.10 -7.33
C GLY A 309 26.15 -6.30 -7.42
N PHE A 310 25.24 -6.63 -8.34
CA PHE A 310 23.97 -5.94 -8.48
C PHE A 310 23.10 -6.08 -7.22
N ASN A 311 22.48 -4.97 -6.80
CA ASN A 311 21.61 -4.96 -5.63
C ASN A 311 20.30 -5.73 -5.94
N THR A 312 20.04 -6.80 -5.19
CA THR A 312 18.88 -7.68 -5.41
C THR A 312 17.53 -6.98 -5.20
N GLY A 313 17.49 -5.86 -4.46
CA GLY A 313 16.29 -5.01 -4.35
C GLY A 313 15.89 -4.36 -5.67
N GLY A 314 16.81 -4.22 -6.63
CA GLY A 314 16.56 -3.67 -7.97
C GLY A 314 16.25 -4.72 -9.04
N ILE A 315 16.16 -6.01 -8.69
CA ILE A 315 16.13 -7.09 -9.68
C ILE A 315 14.83 -7.15 -10.50
N LEU A 316 13.70 -6.85 -9.84
CA LEU A 316 12.41 -6.75 -10.52
C LEU A 316 12.38 -5.52 -11.45
N PRO A 317 12.70 -4.30 -10.99
CA PRO A 317 12.83 -3.14 -11.89
C PRO A 317 13.78 -3.37 -13.07
N LEU A 318 14.90 -4.05 -12.85
CA LEU A 318 15.84 -4.42 -13.92
C LEU A 318 15.13 -5.25 -14.99
N PHE A 319 14.49 -6.36 -14.59
CA PHE A 319 13.76 -7.21 -15.52
C PHE A 319 12.65 -6.45 -16.27
N VAL A 320 11.89 -5.61 -15.56
CA VAL A 320 10.80 -4.84 -16.18
C VAL A 320 11.32 -3.92 -17.28
N VAL A 321 12.47 -3.29 -17.07
CA VAL A 321 12.99 -2.28 -18.01
C VAL A 321 13.73 -2.92 -19.17
N THR A 322 14.39 -4.06 -18.97
CA THR A 322 15.18 -4.71 -20.02
C THR A 322 14.41 -5.77 -20.80
N GLU A 323 13.42 -6.42 -20.19
CA GLU A 323 12.76 -7.60 -20.77
C GLU A 323 11.30 -7.40 -21.18
N MET A 324 10.63 -6.36 -20.67
CA MET A 324 9.24 -6.12 -21.02
C MET A 324 9.10 -5.33 -22.33
N PRO A 325 8.05 -5.62 -23.13
CA PRO A 325 7.74 -4.81 -24.30
C PRO A 325 7.48 -3.34 -23.95
N VAL A 326 7.75 -2.46 -24.93
CA VAL A 326 7.38 -1.04 -24.85
C VAL A 326 5.88 -0.89 -24.61
N GLY A 327 5.48 0.09 -23.80
CA GLY A 327 4.12 0.29 -23.31
C GLY A 327 3.83 -0.53 -22.05
N ILE A 328 4.12 -1.84 -22.07
CA ILE A 328 3.93 -2.72 -20.91
C ILE A 328 4.88 -2.34 -19.77
N ALA A 329 6.15 -2.07 -20.10
CA ALA A 329 7.12 -1.57 -19.11
C ALA A 329 6.60 -0.28 -18.44
N GLY A 330 6.07 0.66 -19.23
CA GLY A 330 5.47 1.90 -18.73
C GLY A 330 4.26 1.66 -17.81
N LEU A 331 3.41 0.69 -18.14
CA LEU A 331 2.27 0.28 -17.33
C LEU A 331 2.72 -0.30 -15.98
N ILE A 332 3.77 -1.13 -15.97
CA ILE A 332 4.31 -1.71 -14.74
C ILE A 332 4.98 -0.64 -13.87
N ILE A 333 5.69 0.32 -14.46
CA ILE A 333 6.20 1.47 -13.71
C ILE A 333 5.04 2.28 -13.11
N ALA A 334 3.96 2.51 -13.87
CA ALA A 334 2.76 3.13 -13.34
C ALA A 334 2.14 2.32 -12.19
N ALA A 335 2.23 0.99 -12.21
CA ALA A 335 1.79 0.12 -11.12
C ALA A 335 2.66 0.25 -9.85
N ILE A 336 3.97 0.48 -10.00
CA ILE A 336 4.86 0.79 -8.86
C ILE A 336 4.47 2.15 -8.26
N PHE A 337 4.21 3.16 -9.10
CA PHE A 337 3.65 4.45 -8.65
C PHE A 337 2.31 4.24 -7.95
N ALA A 338 1.43 3.40 -8.49
CA ALA A 338 0.13 3.09 -7.91
C ALA A 338 0.23 2.50 -6.51
N ALA A 339 1.11 1.51 -6.31
CA ALA A 339 1.34 0.92 -4.99
C ALA A 339 1.90 1.93 -3.97
N ALA A 340 2.77 2.84 -4.40
CA ALA A 340 3.25 3.93 -3.54
C ALA A 340 2.13 4.92 -3.21
N GLN A 341 1.44 5.42 -4.24
CA GLN A 341 0.49 6.51 -4.14
C GLN A 341 -0.77 6.12 -3.36
N SER A 342 -1.31 4.91 -3.49
CA SER A 342 -2.46 4.42 -2.71
C SER A 342 -2.19 4.42 -1.20
N SER A 343 -0.98 4.00 -0.82
CA SER A 343 -0.52 3.99 0.57
C SER A 343 -0.31 5.41 1.12
N ILE A 344 0.23 6.31 0.29
CA ILE A 344 0.48 7.71 0.66
C ILE A 344 -0.84 8.47 0.83
N SER A 345 -1.77 8.37 -0.12
CA SER A 345 -3.06 9.08 -0.08
C SER A 345 -3.89 8.68 1.12
N SER A 346 -3.90 7.38 1.43
CA SER A 346 -4.57 6.81 2.59
C SER A 346 -3.96 7.32 3.90
N SER A 347 -2.62 7.30 4.00
CA SER A 347 -1.90 7.81 5.17
C SER A 347 -2.17 9.30 5.40
N LEU A 348 -2.12 10.12 4.34
CA LEU A 348 -2.38 11.56 4.42
C LEU A 348 -3.80 11.88 4.88
N ASN A 349 -4.81 11.22 4.30
CA ASN A 349 -6.20 11.44 4.68
C ASN A 349 -6.43 11.00 6.14
N SER A 350 -5.85 9.88 6.55
CA SER A 350 -6.00 9.37 7.91
C SER A 350 -5.28 10.21 8.96
N ILE A 351 -4.07 10.71 8.68
CA ILE A 351 -3.38 11.71 9.54
C ILE A 351 -4.29 12.92 9.74
N SER A 352 -4.88 13.43 8.66
CA SER A 352 -5.79 14.56 8.72
C SER A 352 -7.06 14.26 9.53
N SER A 353 -7.62 13.06 9.40
CA SER A 353 -8.80 12.64 10.18
C SER A 353 -8.50 12.57 11.68
N CYS A 354 -7.35 12.00 12.06
CA CYS A 354 -6.87 11.93 13.45
C CYS A 354 -6.60 13.33 14.00
N PHE A 355 -5.88 14.18 13.27
CA PHE A 355 -5.66 15.55 13.69
C PHE A 355 -6.98 16.31 13.84
N ASN A 356 -7.92 16.14 12.90
CA ASN A 356 -9.19 16.86 12.93
C ASN A 356 -10.05 16.45 14.14
N SER A 357 -10.11 15.16 14.47
CA SER A 357 -10.93 14.66 15.58
C SER A 357 -10.20 14.77 16.94
N ASP A 358 -9.00 14.22 17.03
CA ASP A 358 -8.32 13.96 18.31
C ASP A 358 -7.51 15.15 18.82
N ILE A 359 -7.02 16.01 17.92
CA ILE A 359 -6.21 17.17 18.30
C ILE A 359 -7.04 18.44 18.19
N TYR A 360 -7.46 18.75 16.96
CA TYR A 360 -8.26 19.91 16.67
C TYR A 360 -9.53 19.78 17.52
N GLN A 361 -10.51 18.93 17.17
CA GLN A 361 -11.84 19.01 17.79
C GLN A 361 -11.81 18.79 19.29
N ARG A 362 -11.08 17.77 19.73
CA ARG A 362 -11.10 17.35 21.13
C ARG A 362 -10.42 18.33 22.09
N LEU A 363 -9.38 19.05 21.68
CA LEU A 363 -8.61 19.94 22.57
C LEU A 363 -9.04 21.42 22.48
N SER A 364 -10.02 21.76 21.65
CA SER A 364 -10.49 23.14 21.57
C SER A 364 -11.44 23.51 22.68
N HIS A 365 -11.28 24.72 23.20
CA HIS A 365 -12.27 25.37 24.07
C HIS A 365 -13.36 26.16 23.32
N LYS A 366 -13.25 26.35 22.00
CA LYS A 366 -14.19 27.16 21.19
C LYS A 366 -15.12 26.29 20.35
N LYS A 367 -16.38 26.70 20.22
CA LYS A 367 -17.37 26.08 19.31
C LYS A 367 -16.88 26.22 17.87
N ARG A 368 -16.96 25.13 17.10
CA ARG A 368 -16.34 25.08 15.76
C ARG A 368 -17.36 24.93 14.68
N THR A 369 -17.21 25.76 13.65
CA THR A 369 -18.08 25.71 12.49
C THR A 369 -17.62 24.59 11.53
N PRO A 370 -18.55 24.00 10.76
CA PRO A 370 -18.22 23.00 9.74
C PRO A 370 -17.14 23.45 8.75
N GLU A 371 -17.13 24.75 8.41
CA GLU A 371 -16.17 25.35 7.47
C GLU A 371 -14.75 25.31 8.02
N ASN A 372 -14.58 25.60 9.32
CA ASN A 372 -13.26 25.54 9.96
C ASN A 372 -12.73 24.11 10.04
N ARG A 373 -13.61 23.12 10.29
CA ARG A 373 -13.21 21.71 10.26
C ARG A 373 -12.70 21.30 8.87
N MET A 374 -13.39 21.71 7.81
CA MET A 374 -12.96 21.45 6.43
C MET A 374 -11.64 22.13 6.08
N LYS A 375 -11.47 23.40 6.46
CA LYS A 375 -10.22 24.15 6.23
C LYS A 375 -9.02 23.45 6.90
N ILE A 376 -9.17 23.03 8.15
CA ILE A 376 -8.11 22.32 8.88
C ILE A 376 -7.87 20.93 8.27
N ALA A 377 -8.91 20.20 7.89
CA ALA A 377 -8.76 18.90 7.23
C ALA A 377 -7.87 18.99 5.97
N LYS A 378 -8.15 20.00 5.13
CA LYS A 378 -7.37 20.28 3.92
C LYS A 378 -5.94 20.76 4.22
N LEU A 379 -5.78 21.64 5.20
CA LEU A 379 -4.47 22.17 5.59
C LEU A 379 -3.53 21.07 6.09
N VAL A 380 -4.04 20.13 6.91
CA VAL A 380 -3.23 19.06 7.48
C VAL A 380 -2.69 18.11 6.40
N ILE A 381 -3.46 17.82 5.35
CA ILE A 381 -2.96 17.00 4.21
C ILE A 381 -1.78 17.70 3.53
N LEU A 382 -1.88 19.01 3.29
CA LEU A 382 -0.79 19.78 2.68
C LEU A 382 0.46 19.78 3.58
N VAL A 383 0.29 20.08 4.87
CA VAL A 383 1.41 20.15 5.82
C VAL A 383 2.08 18.78 6.00
N ALA A 384 1.30 17.73 6.25
CA ALA A 384 1.84 16.37 6.40
C ALA A 384 2.53 15.90 5.11
N GLY A 385 1.92 16.18 3.95
CA GLY A 385 2.49 15.87 2.65
C GLY A 385 3.81 16.56 2.38
N LEU A 386 3.91 17.86 2.66
CA LEU A 386 5.16 18.62 2.49
C LEU A 386 6.26 18.14 3.44
N ILE A 387 5.92 17.89 4.72
CA ILE A 387 6.87 17.36 5.70
C ILE A 387 7.39 15.99 5.26
N SER A 388 6.50 15.07 4.88
CA SER A 388 6.92 13.75 4.41
C SER A 388 7.72 13.81 3.12
N SER A 389 7.36 14.70 2.18
CA SER A 389 8.10 14.87 0.92
C SER A 389 9.51 15.43 1.15
N ALA A 390 9.68 16.35 2.11
CA ALA A 390 10.99 16.89 2.48
C ALA A 390 11.86 15.88 3.24
N ALA A 391 11.24 14.90 3.90
CA ALA A 391 11.93 13.81 4.60
C ALA A 391 12.23 12.58 3.72
N SER A 392 11.70 12.56 2.49
CA SER A 392 11.92 11.49 1.49
C SER A 392 13.20 11.73 0.72
#